data_AF-A0A2H1YGV6-F1
#
_entry.id   AF-A0A2H1YGV6-F1
#
_cell.length_a   1.000
_cell.length_b   1.000
_cell.length_c   1.000
_cell.angle_alpha   90.00
_cell.angle_beta   90.00
_cell.angle_gamma   90.00
#
_symmetry.space_group_name_H-M   'P 1'
#
loop_
_entity.id
_entity.type
_entity.pdbx_description
1 polymer ?
#
loop_
_entity_poly.entity_id
_entity_poly.type
_entity_poly.pdbx_seq_one_letter_code
_entity_poly.pdbx_strand_id
1 'polypeptide(L)'
;MQKIKNLAYLVLMLLILSSCGEYHNVLNKGSVQDQYKMAVKMYEAQKYSKAIRLFEKATPAYRGKPQMERIQYMVSQANFNEKNYSLAGYYFDRFSKNYPKSSKKEEAAFLSALSYYKSSPGFSLDPTGINKALESFQVFIDAYPDSDKLPEANKYYTELRGKLEKKAFEIAKTYYNTAGYDSRNYRAAIVAFDNLLSDYLGTKYKEEALYFRLKAAHDFVMKSTQRRKAERIKVAIKAYDKLKRSFPKSKFLEDSNEMLAALNKEQEQLVKS
;
A
#
# COMPACT_ATOMS: atom_id res chain seq x y z
N MET A 1 -9.95 -37.33 47.02
CA MET A 1 -10.21 -36.66 45.73
C MET A 1 -9.20 -35.54 45.40
N GLN A 2 -8.82 -34.66 46.34
CA GLN A 2 -7.81 -33.60 46.11
C GLN A 2 -6.45 -34.13 45.60
N LYS A 3 -5.93 -35.22 46.19
CA LYS A 3 -4.64 -35.82 45.81
C LYS A 3 -4.62 -36.36 44.37
N ILE A 4 -5.72 -36.93 43.90
CA ILE A 4 -5.85 -37.44 42.53
C ILE A 4 -5.95 -36.28 41.53
N LYS A 5 -6.65 -35.20 41.88
CA LYS A 5 -6.68 -33.96 41.09
C LYS A 5 -5.29 -33.32 40.98
N ASN A 6 -4.55 -33.24 42.10
CA ASN A 6 -3.18 -32.71 42.11
C ASN A 6 -2.22 -33.59 41.30
N LEU A 7 -2.35 -34.92 41.36
CA LEU A 7 -1.55 -35.85 40.55
C LEU A 7 -1.87 -35.70 39.06
N ALA A 8 -3.14 -35.53 38.70
CA ALA A 8 -3.58 -35.29 37.33
C ALA A 8 -3.04 -33.97 36.77
N TYR A 9 -3.03 -32.88 37.57
CA TYR A 9 -2.41 -31.61 37.18
C TYR A 9 -0.89 -31.75 36.97
N LEU A 10 -0.21 -32.55 37.81
CA LEU A 10 1.23 -32.76 37.73
C LEU A 10 1.62 -33.61 36.51
N VAL A 11 0.82 -34.64 36.17
CA VAL A 11 0.99 -35.43 34.94
C VAL A 11 0.69 -34.59 33.70
N LEU A 12 -0.35 -33.75 33.71
CA LEU A 12 -0.66 -32.84 32.62
C LEU A 12 0.47 -31.81 32.40
N MET A 13 1.05 -31.29 33.49
CA MET A 13 2.18 -30.37 33.45
C MET A 13 3.45 -31.04 32.89
N LEU A 14 3.74 -32.28 33.29
CA LEU A 14 4.86 -33.07 32.77
C LEU A 14 4.72 -33.37 31.26
N LEU A 15 3.49 -33.65 30.80
CA LEU A 15 3.20 -33.87 29.37
C LEU A 15 3.48 -32.59 28.54
N ILE A 16 3.12 -31.41 29.06
CA ILE A 16 3.40 -30.13 28.38
C ILE A 16 4.91 -29.83 28.32
N LEU A 17 5.66 -30.18 29.37
CA LEU A 17 7.11 -29.96 29.45
C LEU A 17 7.91 -30.87 28.51
N SER A 18 7.48 -32.12 28.32
CA SER A 18 8.17 -33.09 27.45
C SER A 18 8.24 -32.65 25.97
N SER A 19 7.17 -32.00 25.47
CA SER A 19 7.10 -31.52 24.08
C SER A 19 8.10 -30.41 23.76
N CYS A 20 8.56 -29.65 24.76
CA CYS A 20 9.53 -28.58 24.54
C CYS A 20 10.97 -29.12 24.38
N GLY A 21 11.29 -30.23 25.05
CA GLY A 21 12.62 -30.86 24.99
C GLY A 21 12.92 -31.47 23.62
N GLU A 22 11.95 -32.18 23.04
CA GLU A 22 12.09 -32.81 21.72
C GLU A 22 12.42 -31.78 20.63
N TYR A 23 11.69 -30.67 20.60
CA TYR A 23 11.91 -29.60 19.62
C TYR A 23 13.33 -29.03 19.68
N HIS A 24 13.82 -28.69 20.88
CA HIS A 24 15.16 -28.10 21.03
C HIS A 24 16.27 -29.09 20.69
N ASN A 25 16.07 -30.38 21.01
CA ASN A 25 17.01 -31.43 20.62
C ASN A 25 17.09 -31.56 19.09
N VAL A 26 15.95 -31.62 18.39
CA VAL A 26 15.93 -31.71 16.92
C VAL A 26 16.50 -30.45 16.28
N LEU A 27 16.14 -29.26 16.77
CA LEU A 27 16.63 -27.99 16.23
C LEU A 27 18.15 -27.86 16.28
N ASN A 28 18.77 -28.28 17.40
CA ASN A 28 20.19 -28.03 17.66
C ASN A 28 21.10 -29.21 17.30
N LYS A 29 20.62 -30.45 17.46
CA LYS A 29 21.43 -31.67 17.34
C LYS A 29 20.84 -32.70 16.37
N GLY A 30 19.63 -32.47 15.85
CA GLY A 30 18.96 -33.39 14.93
C GLY A 30 19.59 -33.40 13.54
N SER A 31 19.39 -34.50 12.81
CA SER A 31 19.76 -34.56 11.39
C SER A 31 18.92 -33.60 10.56
N VAL A 32 19.36 -33.28 9.33
CA VAL A 32 18.57 -32.43 8.42
C VAL A 32 17.21 -33.07 8.08
N GLN A 33 17.14 -34.40 8.06
CA GLN A 33 15.87 -35.11 7.84
C GLN A 33 14.93 -34.95 9.05
N ASP A 34 15.45 -35.03 10.27
CA ASP A 34 14.66 -34.83 11.49
C ASP A 34 14.18 -33.39 11.61
N GLN A 35 15.05 -32.43 11.30
CA GLN A 35 14.71 -31.01 11.25
C GLN A 35 13.58 -30.74 10.24
N TYR A 36 13.65 -31.32 9.04
CA TYR A 36 12.57 -31.21 8.06
C TYR A 36 11.25 -31.81 8.56
N LYS A 37 11.26 -33.06 9.06
CA LYS A 37 10.06 -33.71 9.59
C LYS A 37 9.43 -32.91 10.72
N MET A 38 10.25 -32.41 11.64
CA MET A 38 9.78 -31.58 12.75
C MET A 38 9.27 -30.22 12.25
N ALA A 39 9.91 -29.62 11.24
CA ALA A 39 9.44 -28.35 10.66
C ALA A 39 8.03 -28.50 10.07
N VAL A 40 7.80 -29.59 9.34
CA VAL A 40 6.48 -29.94 8.80
C VAL A 40 5.46 -30.14 9.92
N LYS A 41 5.80 -30.91 10.96
CA LYS A 41 4.94 -31.11 12.15
C LYS A 41 4.60 -29.78 12.84
N MET A 42 5.57 -28.88 12.99
CA MET A 42 5.34 -27.55 13.58
C MET A 42 4.44 -26.68 12.70
N TYR A 43 4.64 -26.69 11.39
CA TYR A 43 3.81 -25.96 10.44
C TYR A 43 2.36 -26.47 10.45
N GLU A 44 2.16 -27.79 10.41
CA GLU A 44 0.82 -28.41 10.45
C GLU A 44 0.12 -28.13 11.79
N ALA A 45 0.89 -28.04 12.88
CA ALA A 45 0.41 -27.59 14.19
C ALA A 45 0.27 -26.06 14.31
N GLN A 46 0.40 -25.30 13.22
CA GLN A 46 0.32 -23.83 13.16
C GLN A 46 1.34 -23.11 14.06
N LYS A 47 2.40 -23.79 14.49
CA LYS A 47 3.53 -23.23 15.24
C LYS A 47 4.55 -22.66 14.26
N TYR A 48 4.13 -21.67 13.47
CA TYR A 48 4.87 -21.18 12.31
C TYR A 48 6.26 -20.63 12.65
N SER A 49 6.40 -19.85 13.73
CA SER A 49 7.71 -19.40 14.23
C SER A 49 8.70 -20.56 14.45
N LYS A 50 8.24 -21.67 15.04
CA LYS A 50 9.06 -22.87 15.25
C LYS A 50 9.38 -23.59 13.95
N ALA A 51 8.41 -23.64 13.03
CA ALA A 51 8.60 -24.23 11.71
C ALA A 51 9.67 -23.48 10.91
N ILE A 52 9.61 -22.14 10.90
CA ILE A 52 10.59 -21.28 10.19
C ILE A 52 12.01 -21.57 10.66
N ARG A 53 12.25 -21.58 11.98
CA ARG A 53 13.59 -21.85 12.55
C ARG A 53 14.15 -23.21 12.15
N LEU A 54 13.31 -24.23 12.06
CA LEU A 54 13.72 -25.56 11.60
C LEU A 54 13.94 -25.59 10.09
N PHE A 55 13.09 -24.93 9.30
CA PHE A 55 13.25 -24.82 7.85
C PHE A 55 14.52 -24.04 7.48
N GLU A 56 14.92 -23.02 8.24
CA GLU A 56 16.20 -22.30 8.05
C GLU A 56 17.40 -23.25 8.10
N LYS A 57 17.39 -24.23 9.02
CA LYS A 57 18.44 -25.24 9.14
C LYS A 57 18.35 -26.30 8.03
N ALA A 58 17.14 -26.72 7.69
CA ALA A 58 16.94 -27.81 6.73
C ALA A 58 17.11 -27.39 5.27
N THR A 59 16.62 -26.22 4.88
CA THR A 59 16.50 -25.75 3.49
C THR A 59 17.78 -25.90 2.65
N PRO A 60 18.99 -25.55 3.14
CA PRO A 60 20.21 -25.65 2.33
C PRO A 60 20.46 -27.05 1.75
N ALA A 61 20.13 -28.12 2.48
CA ALA A 61 20.36 -29.50 2.04
C ALA A 61 19.32 -30.03 1.04
N TYR A 62 18.21 -29.30 0.85
CA TYR A 62 17.14 -29.66 -0.08
C TYR A 62 17.17 -28.84 -1.38
N ARG A 63 18.13 -27.93 -1.57
CA ARG A 63 18.28 -27.18 -2.82
C ARG A 63 18.39 -28.13 -4.02
N GLY A 64 17.56 -27.89 -5.04
CA GLY A 64 17.49 -28.74 -6.24
C GLY A 64 16.76 -30.07 -6.08
N LYS A 65 16.28 -30.42 -4.87
CA LYS A 65 15.50 -31.64 -4.63
C LYS A 65 13.99 -31.38 -4.76
N PRO A 66 13.17 -32.40 -5.08
CA PRO A 66 11.72 -32.24 -5.22
C PRO A 66 11.03 -31.65 -3.96
N GLN A 67 11.54 -31.94 -2.77
CA GLN A 67 10.98 -31.43 -1.50
C GLN A 67 11.09 -29.91 -1.38
N MET A 68 12.00 -29.27 -2.14
CA MET A 68 12.23 -27.83 -2.07
C MET A 68 11.00 -27.02 -2.45
N GLU A 69 10.16 -27.52 -3.36
CA GLU A 69 8.89 -26.88 -3.70
C GLU A 69 8.00 -26.76 -2.46
N ARG A 70 7.75 -27.88 -1.79
CA ARG A 70 6.95 -27.93 -0.55
C ARG A 70 7.57 -27.05 0.55
N ILE A 71 8.89 -27.14 0.75
CA ILE A 71 9.58 -26.33 1.77
C ILE A 71 9.40 -24.85 1.49
N GLN A 72 9.67 -24.39 0.26
CA GLN A 72 9.60 -22.98 -0.09
C GLN A 72 8.18 -22.44 0.11
N TYR A 73 7.15 -23.20 -0.29
CA TYR A 73 5.77 -22.80 -0.07
C TYR A 73 5.38 -22.73 1.42
N MET A 74 5.76 -23.72 2.22
CA MET A 74 5.50 -23.73 3.67
C MET A 74 6.22 -22.59 4.39
N VAL A 75 7.45 -22.25 3.99
CA VAL A 75 8.20 -21.11 4.53
C VAL A 75 7.51 -19.79 4.19
N SER A 76 7.03 -19.62 2.96
CA SER A 76 6.26 -18.43 2.55
C SER A 76 4.99 -18.28 3.38
N GLN A 77 4.20 -19.35 3.51
CA GLN A 77 2.98 -19.35 4.32
C GLN A 77 3.26 -19.13 5.81
N ALA A 78 4.29 -19.76 6.37
CA ALA A 78 4.64 -19.58 7.76
C ALA A 78 4.98 -18.11 8.05
N ASN A 79 5.75 -17.46 7.17
CA ASN A 79 6.04 -16.03 7.29
C ASN A 79 4.79 -15.16 7.19
N PHE A 80 3.85 -15.51 6.30
CA PHE A 80 2.58 -14.80 6.19
C PHE A 80 1.77 -14.85 7.49
N ASN A 81 1.68 -16.04 8.09
CA ASN A 81 0.93 -16.25 9.33
C ASN A 81 1.61 -15.61 10.55
N GLU A 82 2.93 -15.54 10.58
CA GLU A 82 3.70 -14.77 11.56
C GLU A 82 3.68 -13.26 11.30
N LYS A 83 2.92 -12.80 10.29
CA LYS A 83 2.79 -11.38 9.90
C LYS A 83 4.10 -10.75 9.42
N ASN A 84 5.09 -11.57 9.06
CA ASN A 84 6.32 -11.15 8.40
C ASN A 84 6.03 -10.89 6.90
N TYR A 85 5.08 -10.01 6.62
CA TYR A 85 4.47 -9.89 5.30
C TYR A 85 5.47 -9.49 4.20
N SER A 86 6.43 -8.61 4.47
CA SER A 86 7.46 -8.26 3.48
C SER A 86 8.27 -9.49 3.05
N LEU A 87 8.61 -10.36 4.00
CA LEU A 87 9.38 -11.58 3.76
C LEU A 87 8.52 -12.67 3.11
N ALA A 88 7.25 -12.78 3.53
CA ALA A 88 6.27 -13.66 2.90
C ALA A 88 6.07 -13.29 1.41
N GLY A 89 5.89 -11.99 1.12
CA GLY A 89 5.75 -11.48 -0.24
C GLY A 89 6.91 -11.88 -1.13
N TYR A 90 8.14 -11.71 -0.62
CA TYR A 90 9.36 -12.11 -1.30
C TYR A 90 9.43 -13.63 -1.55
N TYR A 91 9.15 -14.45 -0.55
CA TYR A 91 9.24 -15.90 -0.70
C TYR A 91 8.14 -16.48 -1.61
N PHE A 92 6.94 -15.92 -1.59
CA PHE A 92 5.87 -16.27 -2.52
C PHE A 92 6.18 -15.87 -3.97
N ASP A 93 6.72 -14.66 -4.20
CA ASP A 93 7.18 -14.22 -5.53
C ASP A 93 8.26 -15.16 -6.08
N ARG A 94 9.24 -15.52 -5.23
CA ARG A 94 10.24 -16.52 -5.62
C ARG A 94 9.63 -17.89 -5.88
N PHE A 95 8.60 -18.29 -5.14
CA PHE A 95 7.96 -19.59 -5.35
C PHE A 95 7.28 -19.64 -6.72
N SER A 96 6.48 -18.62 -7.08
CA SER A 96 5.77 -18.58 -8.37
C SER A 96 6.72 -18.56 -9.57
N LYS A 97 7.90 -17.94 -9.41
CA LYS A 97 8.98 -17.92 -10.41
C LYS A 97 9.77 -19.22 -10.48
N ASN A 98 10.10 -19.82 -9.34
CA ASN A 98 10.89 -21.06 -9.29
C ASN A 98 10.08 -22.29 -9.74
N TYR A 99 8.76 -22.30 -9.51
CA TYR A 99 7.89 -23.45 -9.80
C TYR A 99 6.72 -23.07 -10.71
N PRO A 100 6.98 -22.72 -11.98
CA PRO A 100 5.96 -22.24 -12.91
C PRO A 100 4.94 -23.31 -13.33
N LYS A 101 5.16 -24.58 -12.99
CA LYS A 101 4.24 -25.72 -13.23
C LYS A 101 3.49 -26.17 -11.97
N SER A 102 3.73 -25.52 -10.82
CA SER A 102 3.09 -25.88 -9.56
C SER A 102 1.60 -25.56 -9.62
N SER A 103 0.76 -26.44 -9.05
CA SER A 103 -0.65 -26.13 -8.80
C SER A 103 -0.84 -25.00 -7.79
N LYS A 104 0.21 -24.62 -7.05
CA LYS A 104 0.22 -23.51 -6.09
C LYS A 104 0.71 -22.20 -6.67
N LYS A 105 1.08 -22.14 -7.95
CA LYS A 105 1.68 -20.95 -8.57
C LYS A 105 0.75 -19.73 -8.53
N GLU A 106 -0.50 -19.91 -8.92
CA GLU A 106 -1.52 -18.85 -8.91
C GLU A 106 -1.77 -18.34 -7.49
N GLU A 107 -2.02 -19.27 -6.56
CA GLU A 107 -2.23 -18.95 -5.15
C GLU A 107 -1.02 -18.20 -4.56
N ALA A 108 0.20 -18.62 -4.88
CA ALA A 108 1.42 -17.96 -4.43
C ALA A 108 1.57 -16.55 -5.04
N ALA A 109 1.24 -16.35 -6.32
CA ALA A 109 1.28 -15.01 -6.92
C ALA A 109 0.30 -14.05 -6.22
N PHE A 110 -0.92 -14.51 -5.94
CA PHE A 110 -1.90 -13.74 -5.17
C PHE A 110 -1.39 -13.44 -3.75
N LEU A 111 -0.92 -14.47 -3.03
CA LEU A 111 -0.41 -14.32 -1.66
C LEU A 111 0.83 -13.43 -1.61
N SER A 112 1.66 -13.39 -2.64
CA SER A 112 2.77 -12.45 -2.75
C SER A 112 2.26 -11.00 -2.74
N ALA A 113 1.34 -10.68 -3.66
CA ALA A 113 0.76 -9.35 -3.76
C ALA A 113 -0.01 -8.94 -2.48
N LEU A 114 -0.80 -9.86 -1.92
CA LEU A 114 -1.50 -9.64 -0.65
C LEU A 114 -0.53 -9.40 0.51
N SER A 115 0.59 -10.11 0.56
CA SER A 115 1.61 -9.88 1.58
C SER A 115 2.18 -8.47 1.45
N TYR A 116 2.56 -8.04 0.24
CA TYR A 116 3.06 -6.68 0.04
C TYR A 116 2.03 -5.61 0.40
N TYR A 117 0.75 -5.84 0.10
CA TYR A 117 -0.34 -4.98 0.55
C TYR A 117 -0.41 -4.89 2.07
N LYS A 118 -0.34 -6.02 2.80
CA LYS A 118 -0.39 -6.05 4.26
C LYS A 118 0.83 -5.38 4.91
N SER A 119 2.00 -5.41 4.26
CA SER A 119 3.18 -4.64 4.70
C SER A 119 3.17 -3.18 4.22
N SER A 120 2.26 -2.79 3.33
CA SER A 120 2.31 -1.47 2.71
C SER A 120 2.04 -0.37 3.76
N PRO A 121 2.84 0.70 3.78
CA PRO A 121 2.68 1.74 4.77
C PRO A 121 1.38 2.55 4.58
N GLY A 122 1.11 3.43 5.54
CA GLY A 122 0.09 4.47 5.38
C GLY A 122 0.47 5.50 4.31
N PHE A 123 -0.52 6.24 3.79
CA PHE A 123 -0.34 7.16 2.67
C PHE A 123 0.70 8.28 2.93
N SER A 124 0.92 8.67 4.19
CA SER A 124 1.84 9.75 4.54
C SER A 124 3.32 9.37 4.38
N LEU A 125 3.66 8.09 4.45
CA LEU A 125 5.03 7.57 4.42
C LEU A 125 5.53 7.30 2.99
N ASP A 126 6.78 6.86 2.85
CA ASP A 126 7.39 6.51 1.57
C ASP A 126 6.56 5.46 0.79
N PRO A 127 6.27 5.68 -0.51
CA PRO A 127 5.36 4.81 -1.27
C PRO A 127 6.03 3.56 -1.86
N THR A 128 7.32 3.28 -1.62
CA THR A 128 8.02 2.13 -2.23
C THR A 128 7.28 0.81 -1.99
N GLY A 129 6.83 0.57 -0.76
CA GLY A 129 6.04 -0.62 -0.42
C GLY A 129 4.65 -0.66 -1.07
N ILE A 130 4.01 0.51 -1.28
CA ILE A 130 2.72 0.61 -1.98
C ILE A 130 2.91 0.26 -3.46
N ASN A 131 3.92 0.83 -4.11
CA ASN A 131 4.24 0.57 -5.51
C ASN A 131 4.59 -0.89 -5.75
N LYS A 132 5.33 -1.52 -4.81
CA LYS A 132 5.65 -2.95 -4.93
C LYS A 132 4.39 -3.84 -4.87
N ALA A 133 3.45 -3.50 -4.01
CA ALA A 133 2.17 -4.20 -3.93
C ALA A 133 1.32 -4.01 -5.20
N LEU A 134 1.26 -2.78 -5.74
CA LEU A 134 0.57 -2.48 -7.00
C LEU A 134 1.15 -3.28 -8.18
N GLU A 135 2.47 -3.28 -8.32
CA GLU A 135 3.17 -4.07 -9.34
C GLU A 135 2.82 -5.57 -9.22
N SER A 136 2.85 -6.09 -7.99
CA SER A 136 2.59 -7.52 -7.73
C SER A 136 1.13 -7.90 -8.02
N PHE A 137 0.17 -7.04 -7.68
CA PHE A 137 -1.23 -7.27 -8.03
C PHE A 137 -1.46 -7.14 -9.54
N GLN A 138 -0.81 -6.19 -10.21
CA GLN A 138 -0.92 -6.06 -11.67
C GLN A 138 -0.44 -7.34 -12.36
N VAL A 139 0.73 -7.86 -11.96
CA VAL A 139 1.26 -9.14 -12.46
C VAL A 139 0.26 -10.28 -12.23
N PHE A 140 -0.39 -10.34 -11.08
CA PHE A 140 -1.41 -11.35 -10.80
C PHE A 140 -2.65 -11.19 -11.70
N ILE A 141 -3.19 -9.97 -11.81
CA ILE A 141 -4.38 -9.66 -12.61
C ILE A 141 -4.14 -9.98 -14.08
N ASP A 142 -2.98 -9.61 -14.61
CA ASP A 142 -2.62 -9.84 -16.01
C ASP A 142 -2.40 -11.34 -16.32
N ALA A 143 -1.82 -12.07 -15.37
CA ALA A 143 -1.50 -13.49 -15.55
C ALA A 143 -2.69 -14.43 -15.32
N TYR A 144 -3.67 -14.03 -14.50
CA TYR A 144 -4.80 -14.87 -14.10
C TYR A 144 -6.13 -14.12 -14.21
N PRO A 145 -6.55 -13.71 -15.42
CA PRO A 145 -7.77 -12.93 -15.63
C PRO A 145 -9.06 -13.67 -15.30
N ASP A 146 -9.04 -15.01 -15.21
CA ASP A 146 -10.20 -15.84 -14.89
C ASP A 146 -10.18 -16.37 -13.44
N SER A 147 -9.27 -15.86 -12.59
CA SER A 147 -9.15 -16.32 -11.20
C SER A 147 -10.34 -15.92 -10.33
N ASP A 148 -10.78 -16.81 -9.45
CA ASP A 148 -11.73 -16.50 -8.37
C ASP A 148 -11.22 -15.42 -7.40
N LYS A 149 -9.90 -15.15 -7.39
CA LYS A 149 -9.27 -14.09 -6.58
C LYS A 149 -9.21 -12.74 -7.27
N LEU A 150 -9.61 -12.64 -8.53
CA LEU A 150 -9.57 -11.39 -9.29
C LEU A 150 -10.38 -10.24 -8.64
N PRO A 151 -11.61 -10.45 -8.10
CA PRO A 151 -12.34 -9.39 -7.42
C PRO A 151 -11.61 -8.86 -6.18
N GLU A 152 -11.00 -9.76 -5.41
CA GLU A 152 -10.24 -9.42 -4.21
C GLU A 152 -8.94 -8.67 -4.56
N ALA A 153 -8.23 -9.11 -5.60
CA ALA A 153 -7.03 -8.43 -6.11
C ALA A 153 -7.34 -7.00 -6.59
N ASN A 154 -8.40 -6.82 -7.38
CA ASN A 154 -8.83 -5.50 -7.87
C ASN A 154 -9.24 -4.56 -6.73
N LYS A 155 -9.90 -5.09 -5.70
CA LYS A 155 -10.22 -4.33 -4.49
C LYS A 155 -8.95 -3.79 -3.83
N TYR A 156 -7.98 -4.65 -3.53
CA TYR A 156 -6.74 -4.24 -2.87
C TYR A 156 -5.89 -3.31 -3.73
N TYR A 157 -5.85 -3.54 -5.04
CA TYR A 157 -5.22 -2.65 -6.00
C TYR A 157 -5.83 -1.24 -5.96
N THR A 158 -7.17 -1.15 -5.95
CA THR A 158 -7.89 0.13 -5.85
C THR A 158 -7.61 0.84 -4.54
N GLU A 159 -7.56 0.12 -3.42
CA GLU A 159 -7.22 0.69 -2.11
C GLU A 159 -5.79 1.25 -2.07
N LEU A 160 -4.81 0.55 -2.67
CA LEU A 160 -3.42 1.01 -2.78
C LEU A 160 -3.32 2.27 -3.64
N ARG A 161 -4.00 2.30 -4.81
CA ARG A 161 -4.08 3.53 -5.62
C ARG A 161 -4.70 4.67 -4.85
N GLY A 162 -5.75 4.41 -4.09
CA GLY A 162 -6.38 5.40 -3.20
C GLY A 162 -5.43 5.97 -2.15
N LYS A 163 -4.44 5.20 -1.65
CA LYS A 163 -3.38 5.74 -0.78
C LYS A 163 -2.51 6.75 -1.53
N LEU A 164 -2.09 6.45 -2.75
CA LEU A 164 -1.26 7.36 -3.56
C LEU A 164 -2.01 8.64 -3.92
N GLU A 165 -3.27 8.51 -4.32
CA GLU A 165 -4.17 9.65 -4.60
C GLU A 165 -4.30 10.56 -3.39
N LYS A 166 -4.57 9.99 -2.21
CA LYS A 166 -4.67 10.75 -0.96
C LYS A 166 -3.36 11.45 -0.64
N LYS A 167 -2.22 10.78 -0.79
CA LYS A 167 -0.89 11.39 -0.56
C LYS A 167 -0.67 12.60 -1.47
N ALA A 168 -0.92 12.46 -2.77
CA ALA A 168 -0.74 13.55 -3.73
C ALA A 168 -1.67 14.73 -3.44
N PHE A 169 -2.93 14.44 -3.06
CA PHE A 169 -3.89 15.47 -2.67
C PHE A 169 -3.48 16.24 -1.41
N GLU A 170 -3.05 15.54 -0.36
CA GLU A 170 -2.61 16.19 0.88
C GLU A 170 -1.34 17.02 0.67
N ILE A 171 -0.39 16.55 -0.15
CA ILE A 171 0.81 17.34 -0.52
C ILE A 171 0.40 18.66 -1.19
N ALA A 172 -0.54 18.61 -2.15
CA ALA A 172 -1.03 19.81 -2.82
C ALA A 172 -1.72 20.78 -1.86
N LYS A 173 -2.52 20.27 -0.91
CA LYS A 173 -3.13 21.07 0.16
C LYS A 173 -2.09 21.67 1.10
N THR A 174 -1.04 20.95 1.47
CA THR A 174 0.05 21.48 2.31
C THR A 174 0.74 22.66 1.64
N TYR A 175 1.02 22.61 0.34
CA TYR A 175 1.55 23.77 -0.38
C TYR A 175 0.60 24.97 -0.32
N TYR A 176 -0.69 24.74 -0.54
CA TYR A 176 -1.66 25.84 -0.45
C TYR A 176 -1.72 26.44 0.97
N ASN A 177 -1.81 25.60 2.00
CA ASN A 177 -1.90 26.03 3.40
C ASN A 177 -0.66 26.80 3.89
N THR A 178 0.50 26.53 3.29
CA THR A 178 1.76 27.20 3.65
C THR A 178 2.06 28.42 2.76
N ALA A 179 1.20 28.73 1.79
CA ALA A 179 1.42 29.84 0.85
C ALA A 179 1.30 31.23 1.48
N GLY A 180 0.66 31.34 2.65
CA GLY A 180 0.67 32.56 3.45
C GLY A 180 2.06 32.93 4.00
N TYR A 181 2.89 31.92 4.29
CA TYR A 181 4.26 32.10 4.77
C TYR A 181 5.26 32.25 3.62
N ASP A 182 5.05 31.53 2.51
CA ASP A 182 5.87 31.63 1.31
C ASP A 182 5.01 31.64 0.05
N SER A 183 4.91 32.80 -0.60
CA SER A 183 4.12 33.00 -1.81
C SER A 183 4.52 32.09 -2.98
N ARG A 184 5.72 31.50 -2.97
CA ARG A 184 6.14 30.50 -3.98
C ARG A 184 5.27 29.24 -3.91
N ASN A 185 4.70 28.94 -2.74
CA ASN A 185 3.88 27.75 -2.54
C ASN A 185 2.51 27.84 -3.21
N TYR A 186 2.00 29.03 -3.58
CA TYR A 186 0.83 29.09 -4.47
C TYR A 186 1.10 28.42 -5.81
N ARG A 187 2.26 28.70 -6.42
CA ARG A 187 2.68 28.04 -7.67
C ARG A 187 2.88 26.55 -7.46
N ALA A 188 3.51 26.16 -6.35
CA ALA A 188 3.72 24.74 -6.03
C ALA A 188 2.37 24.01 -5.85
N ALA A 189 1.39 24.62 -5.18
CA ALA A 189 0.05 24.05 -5.02
C ALA A 189 -0.66 23.87 -6.36
N ILE A 190 -0.64 24.88 -7.24
CA ILE A 190 -1.23 24.79 -8.59
C ILE A 190 -0.63 23.61 -9.36
N VAL A 191 0.71 23.50 -9.38
CA VAL A 191 1.40 22.40 -10.06
C VAL A 191 1.08 21.05 -9.42
N ALA A 192 1.07 20.96 -8.09
CA ALA A 192 0.78 19.72 -7.38
C ALA A 192 -0.67 19.24 -7.62
N PHE A 193 -1.65 20.14 -7.67
CA PHE A 193 -3.02 19.79 -8.05
C PHE A 193 -3.13 19.41 -9.53
N ASP A 194 -2.43 20.12 -10.43
CA ASP A 194 -2.40 19.76 -11.85
C ASP A 194 -1.78 18.36 -12.06
N ASN A 195 -0.73 18.01 -11.31
CA ASN A 195 -0.13 16.67 -11.31
C ASN A 195 -1.11 15.61 -10.77
N LEU A 196 -1.76 15.84 -9.62
CA LEU A 196 -2.78 14.93 -9.10
C LEU A 196 -3.88 14.65 -10.14
N LEU A 197 -4.38 15.71 -10.78
CA LEU A 197 -5.46 15.61 -11.77
C LEU A 197 -5.01 14.94 -13.07
N SER A 198 -3.72 14.95 -13.38
CA SER A 198 -3.13 14.27 -14.54
C SER A 198 -2.85 12.80 -14.24
N ASP A 199 -2.19 12.52 -13.13
CA ASP A 199 -1.74 11.18 -12.73
C ASP A 199 -2.92 10.29 -12.29
N TYR A 200 -3.99 10.91 -11.79
CA TYR A 200 -5.17 10.23 -11.24
C TYR A 200 -6.48 10.83 -11.79
N LEU A 201 -6.73 10.67 -13.09
CA LEU A 201 -7.90 11.23 -13.80
C LEU A 201 -9.27 10.91 -13.16
N GLY A 202 -9.38 9.73 -12.52
CA GLY A 202 -10.58 9.22 -11.87
C GLY A 202 -10.60 9.39 -10.34
N THR A 203 -9.67 10.17 -9.78
CA THR A 203 -9.58 10.31 -8.32
C THR A 203 -10.87 10.86 -7.70
N LYS A 204 -11.26 10.31 -6.55
CA LYS A 204 -12.39 10.83 -5.77
C LYS A 204 -12.17 12.27 -5.27
N TYR A 205 -10.93 12.76 -5.27
CA TYR A 205 -10.57 14.11 -4.86
C TYR A 205 -10.74 15.15 -5.97
N LYS A 206 -11.19 14.76 -7.17
CA LYS A 206 -11.16 15.61 -8.37
C LYS A 206 -11.87 16.96 -8.22
N GLU A 207 -13.06 16.97 -7.63
CA GLU A 207 -13.82 18.20 -7.41
C GLU A 207 -13.09 19.15 -6.44
N GLU A 208 -12.68 18.65 -5.28
CA GLU A 208 -11.97 19.43 -4.26
C GLU A 208 -10.59 19.89 -4.75
N ALA A 209 -9.88 19.05 -5.53
CA ALA A 209 -8.61 19.40 -6.16
C ALA A 209 -8.76 20.54 -7.17
N LEU A 210 -9.78 20.52 -8.02
CA LEU A 210 -10.06 21.61 -8.96
C LEU A 210 -10.39 22.91 -8.22
N TYR A 211 -11.15 22.82 -7.14
CA TYR A 211 -11.46 23.95 -6.28
C TYR A 211 -10.21 24.55 -5.63
N PHE A 212 -9.38 23.77 -4.93
CA PHE A 212 -8.17 24.31 -4.30
C PHE A 212 -7.14 24.78 -5.33
N ARG A 213 -7.11 24.19 -6.53
CA ARG A 213 -6.29 24.67 -7.64
C ARG A 213 -6.75 26.05 -8.11
N LEU A 214 -8.05 26.29 -8.23
CA LEU A 214 -8.62 27.62 -8.48
C LEU A 214 -8.26 28.57 -7.34
N LYS A 215 -8.52 28.17 -6.09
CA LYS A 215 -8.26 28.98 -4.89
C LYS A 215 -6.80 29.41 -4.79
N ALA A 216 -5.87 28.50 -5.03
CA ALA A 216 -4.44 28.79 -5.08
C ALA A 216 -4.09 29.81 -6.20
N ALA A 217 -4.70 29.68 -7.39
CA ALA A 217 -4.48 30.61 -8.49
C ALA A 217 -5.08 32.00 -8.22
N HIS A 218 -6.29 32.06 -7.66
CA HIS A 218 -6.95 33.28 -7.23
C HIS A 218 -6.10 34.03 -6.18
N ASP A 219 -5.76 33.37 -5.08
CA ASP A 219 -5.02 34.01 -3.99
C ASP A 219 -3.63 34.46 -4.46
N PHE A 220 -3.03 33.73 -5.41
CA PHE A 220 -1.78 34.15 -6.01
C PHE A 220 -1.92 35.46 -6.78
N VAL A 221 -3.00 35.66 -7.55
CA VAL A 221 -3.30 36.94 -8.22
C VAL A 221 -3.37 38.06 -7.19
N MET A 222 -4.11 37.86 -6.10
CA MET A 222 -4.32 38.88 -5.07
C MET A 222 -3.03 39.30 -4.36
N LYS A 223 -2.03 38.41 -4.31
CA LYS A 223 -0.69 38.69 -3.76
C LYS A 223 0.34 39.12 -4.81
N SER A 224 -0.05 39.29 -6.08
CA SER A 224 0.85 39.58 -7.18
C SER A 224 1.10 41.08 -7.40
N THR A 225 2.26 41.41 -7.96
CA THR A 225 2.50 42.75 -8.54
C THR A 225 1.75 42.91 -9.86
N GLN A 226 1.44 44.16 -10.24
CA GLN A 226 0.66 44.46 -11.46
C GLN A 226 1.20 43.77 -12.72
N ARG A 227 2.52 43.84 -12.95
CA ARG A 227 3.19 43.18 -14.09
C ARG A 227 2.89 41.69 -14.21
N ARG A 228 2.65 41.00 -13.09
CA ARG A 228 2.40 39.55 -13.06
C ARG A 228 0.92 39.19 -13.01
N LYS A 229 0.03 40.13 -12.65
CA LYS A 229 -1.41 39.86 -12.45
C LYS A 229 -2.09 39.43 -13.75
N ALA A 230 -1.82 40.11 -14.87
CA ALA A 230 -2.51 39.84 -16.14
C ALA A 230 -2.47 38.35 -16.55
N GLU A 231 -1.29 37.72 -16.55
CA GLU A 231 -1.17 36.30 -16.88
C GLU A 231 -1.75 35.37 -15.80
N ARG A 232 -1.61 35.73 -14.52
CA ARG A 232 -2.14 34.92 -13.41
C ARG A 232 -3.67 34.92 -13.38
N ILE A 233 -4.31 36.04 -13.74
CA ILE A 233 -5.76 36.15 -13.89
C ILE A 233 -6.26 35.16 -14.96
N LYS A 234 -5.61 35.12 -16.13
CA LYS A 234 -5.95 34.15 -17.19
C LYS A 234 -5.87 32.71 -16.69
N VAL A 235 -4.84 32.38 -15.89
CA VAL A 235 -4.67 31.03 -15.30
C VAL A 235 -5.79 30.70 -14.31
N ALA A 236 -6.19 31.67 -13.48
CA ALA A 236 -7.25 31.50 -12.48
C ALA A 236 -8.64 31.38 -13.12
N ILE A 237 -8.98 32.23 -14.10
CA ILE A 237 -10.24 32.14 -14.84
C ILE A 237 -10.37 30.78 -15.54
N LYS A 238 -9.31 30.31 -16.21
CA LYS A 238 -9.29 28.95 -16.80
C LYS A 238 -9.51 27.85 -15.75
N ALA A 239 -9.03 28.05 -14.52
CA ALA A 239 -9.27 27.12 -13.41
C ALA A 239 -10.75 27.06 -13.05
N TYR A 240 -11.38 28.23 -12.93
CA TYR A 240 -12.81 28.37 -12.66
C TYR A 240 -13.64 27.68 -13.75
N ASP A 241 -13.35 27.97 -15.02
CA ASP A 241 -14.07 27.37 -16.14
C ASP A 241 -13.96 25.84 -16.12
N LYS A 242 -12.76 25.32 -15.81
CA LYS A 242 -12.53 23.88 -15.70
C LYS A 242 -13.34 23.27 -14.55
N LEU A 243 -13.38 23.91 -13.38
CA LEU A 243 -14.21 23.46 -12.25
C LEU A 243 -15.69 23.46 -12.62
N LYS A 244 -16.21 24.60 -13.10
CA LYS A 244 -17.63 24.76 -13.46
C LYS A 244 -18.09 23.79 -14.54
N ARG A 245 -17.26 23.58 -15.57
CA ARG A 245 -17.55 22.61 -16.64
C ARG A 245 -17.53 21.17 -16.14
N SER A 246 -16.59 20.83 -15.25
CA SER A 246 -16.44 19.46 -14.74
C SER A 246 -17.50 19.13 -13.67
N PHE A 247 -17.89 20.13 -12.88
CA PHE A 247 -18.84 20.00 -11.76
C PHE A 247 -19.82 21.19 -11.74
N PRO A 248 -20.84 21.22 -12.63
CA PRO A 248 -21.80 22.33 -12.72
C PRO A 248 -22.71 22.51 -11.50
N LYS A 249 -22.71 21.54 -10.58
CA LYS A 249 -23.41 21.58 -9.29
C LYS A 249 -22.43 21.41 -8.12
N SER A 250 -21.19 21.87 -8.28
CA SER A 250 -20.18 21.74 -7.24
C SER A 250 -20.63 22.43 -5.96
N LYS A 251 -20.31 21.82 -4.81
CA LYS A 251 -20.54 22.44 -3.50
C LYS A 251 -19.71 23.72 -3.28
N PHE A 252 -18.71 23.96 -4.13
CA PHE A 252 -17.82 25.11 -4.06
C PHE A 252 -18.19 26.25 -5.03
N LEU A 253 -19.34 26.18 -5.72
CA LEU A 253 -19.68 27.15 -6.76
C LEU A 253 -19.87 28.57 -6.25
N GLU A 254 -20.47 28.74 -5.07
CA GLU A 254 -20.71 30.06 -4.47
C GLU A 254 -19.37 30.79 -4.26
N ASP A 255 -18.46 30.19 -3.48
CA ASP A 255 -17.11 30.71 -3.26
C ASP A 255 -16.31 30.86 -4.57
N SER A 256 -16.48 29.93 -5.52
CA SER A 256 -15.82 30.03 -6.84
C SER A 256 -16.31 31.22 -7.66
N ASN A 257 -17.60 31.58 -7.56
CA ASN A 257 -18.17 32.74 -8.24
C ASN A 257 -17.68 34.05 -7.62
N GLU A 258 -17.53 34.10 -6.29
CA GLU A 258 -16.95 35.24 -5.60
C GLU A 258 -15.49 35.47 -6.03
N MET A 259 -14.70 34.39 -6.09
CA MET A 259 -13.33 34.45 -6.63
C MET A 259 -13.30 34.94 -8.07
N LEU A 260 -14.22 34.51 -8.93
CA LEU A 260 -14.31 35.00 -10.30
C LEU A 260 -14.63 36.51 -10.35
N ALA A 261 -15.59 36.97 -9.54
CA ALA A 261 -15.94 38.39 -9.47
C ALA A 261 -14.75 39.25 -9.03
N ALA A 262 -13.97 38.79 -8.04
CA ALA A 262 -12.75 39.45 -7.61
C ALA A 262 -11.69 39.51 -8.73
N LEU A 263 -11.49 38.42 -9.48
CA LEU A 263 -10.58 38.37 -10.63
C LEU A 263 -10.98 39.36 -11.73
N ASN A 264 -12.28 39.46 -12.05
CA ASN A 264 -12.78 40.40 -13.05
C ASN A 264 -12.52 41.85 -12.64
N LYS A 265 -12.73 42.18 -11.35
CA LYS A 265 -12.44 43.51 -10.81
C LYS A 265 -10.95 43.86 -10.93
N GLU A 266 -10.06 42.93 -10.58
CA GLU A 266 -8.62 43.11 -10.75
C GLU A 266 -8.22 43.28 -12.22
N GLN A 267 -8.89 42.57 -13.13
CA GLN A 267 -8.66 42.69 -14.57
C GLN A 267 -9.06 44.08 -15.11
N GLU A 268 -10.19 44.62 -14.66
CA GLU A 268 -10.62 45.97 -15.03
C GLU A 268 -9.65 47.05 -14.54
N GLN A 269 -9.10 46.88 -13.33
CA GLN A 269 -8.12 47.81 -12.77
C GLN A 269 -6.82 47.84 -13.58
N LEU A 270 -6.37 46.69 -14.11
CA LEU A 270 -5.18 46.60 -14.96
C LEU A 270 -5.34 47.31 -16.31
N VAL A 271 -6.56 47.38 -16.85
CA VAL A 271 -6.82 48.08 -18.12
C VAL A 271 -6.85 49.60 -17.93
N LYS A 272 -7.14 50.06 -16.71
CA LYS A 272 -7.20 51.49 -16.35
C LYS A 272 -5.85 52.07 -15.92
N SER A 273 -4.85 51.23 -15.64
CA SER A 273 -3.49 51.60 -15.21
C SER A 273 -2.49 51.59 -16.35
#